data_AF-A0A392N4C8-F1
#
_entry.id   AF-A0A392N4C8-F1
#
_cell.length_a   1.000
_cell.length_b   1.000
_cell.length_c   1.000
_cell.angle_alpha   90.00
_cell.angle_beta   90.00
_cell.angle_gamma   90.00
#
_symmetry.space_group_name_H-M   'P 1'
#
loop_
_entity.id
_entity.type
_entity.pdbx_description
1 polymer ?
#
loop_
_entity_poly.entity_id
_entity_poly.type
_entity_poly.pdbx_seq_one_letter_code
_entity_poly.pdbx_strand_id
1 'polypeptide(L)'
;MDAFKALCSGNDGNTLVVPDQYSFFVRPTLNFTGPCHSKNITIKIMGTILAPERNDWGKECSILWIHFFNISGLTLEGSGVINGNGEGWWDRVKGTGDCSRIPT
;
A
#
# COMPACT_ATOMS: atom_id res chain seq x y z
N MET A 1 7.30 -7.31 -5.66
CA MET A 1 6.09 -6.89 -6.40
C MET A 1 5.50 -8.00 -7.26
N ASP A 2 6.15 -9.16 -7.34
CA ASP A 2 5.85 -10.17 -8.36
C ASP A 2 4.49 -10.84 -8.14
N ALA A 3 4.05 -10.97 -6.88
CA ALA A 3 2.74 -11.49 -6.54
C ALA A 3 1.58 -10.64 -7.13
N PHE A 4 1.66 -9.31 -7.05
CA PHE A 4 0.65 -8.45 -7.66
C PHE A 4 0.72 -8.46 -9.19
N LYS A 5 1.92 -8.52 -9.78
CA LYS A 5 2.05 -8.64 -11.23
C LYS A 5 1.41 -9.94 -11.73
N ALA A 6 1.65 -11.05 -11.04
CA ALA A 6 1.03 -12.34 -11.34
C ALA A 6 -0.51 -12.27 -11.22
N LEU A 7 -1.02 -11.62 -10.16
CA LEU A 7 -2.46 -11.38 -10.01
C LEU A 7 -3.02 -10.56 -11.19
N CYS A 8 -2.37 -9.45 -11.52
CA CYS A 8 -2.85 -8.48 -12.51
C CYS A 8 -2.78 -9.02 -13.95
N SER A 9 -1.81 -9.89 -14.25
CA SER A 9 -1.71 -10.61 -15.54
C SER A 9 -2.55 -11.89 -15.59
N GLY A 10 -3.10 -12.32 -14.45
CA GLY A 10 -3.97 -13.50 -14.36
C GLY A 10 -5.40 -13.24 -14.85
N ASN A 11 -6.11 -14.34 -15.07
CA ASN A 11 -7.55 -14.33 -15.38
C ASN A 11 -8.38 -14.25 -14.09
N ASP A 12 -9.71 -14.23 -14.25
CA ASP A 12 -10.68 -14.11 -13.15
C ASP A 12 -10.50 -15.21 -12.08
N GLY A 13 -10.74 -14.84 -10.81
CA GLY A 13 -10.75 -15.78 -9.67
C GLY A 13 -9.48 -15.81 -8.82
N ASN A 14 -8.46 -15.03 -9.18
CA ASN A 14 -7.23 -14.93 -8.40
C ASN A 14 -7.34 -13.90 -7.26
N THR A 15 -6.75 -14.21 -6.11
CA THR A 15 -6.70 -13.31 -4.94
C THR A 15 -5.28 -13.20 -4.42
N LEU A 16 -4.80 -11.98 -4.20
CA LEU A 16 -3.56 -11.75 -3.47
C LEU A 16 -3.85 -11.75 -1.97
N VAL A 17 -3.21 -12.64 -1.21
CA VAL A 17 -3.42 -12.77 0.22
C VAL A 17 -2.22 -12.24 0.99
N VAL A 18 -2.47 -11.35 1.95
CA VAL A 18 -1.54 -11.04 3.04
C VAL A 18 -1.92 -11.97 4.20
N PRO A 19 -1.16 -13.06 4.44
CA PRO A 19 -1.56 -14.10 5.39
C PRO A 19 -1.61 -13.58 6.83
N ASP A 20 -2.48 -14.20 7.63
CA ASP A 20 -2.57 -13.96 9.06
C ASP A 20 -1.25 -14.32 9.76
N GLN A 21 -1.03 -13.79 10.96
CA GLN A 21 0.20 -13.99 11.76
C GLN A 21 1.48 -13.38 11.17
N TYR A 22 1.44 -12.85 9.94
CA TYR A 22 2.58 -12.18 9.31
C TYR A 22 2.39 -10.67 9.24
N SER A 23 3.54 -9.98 9.32
CA SER A 23 3.65 -8.54 9.14
C SER A 23 4.58 -8.25 7.97
N PHE A 24 4.11 -7.42 7.04
CA PHE A 24 4.86 -7.04 5.84
C PHE A 24 5.20 -5.55 5.88
N PHE A 25 6.48 -5.24 5.96
CA PHE A 25 6.97 -3.88 5.82
C PHE A 25 7.03 -3.52 4.34
N VAL A 26 6.34 -2.46 3.95
CA VAL A 26 6.37 -1.98 2.57
C VAL A 26 7.39 -0.87 2.43
N ARG A 27 8.10 -0.85 1.30
CA ARG A 27 9.00 0.25 0.97
C ARG A 27 8.18 1.50 0.61
N PRO A 28 8.75 2.71 0.75
CA PRO A 28 8.09 3.92 0.27
C PRO A 28 7.71 3.78 -1.21
N THR A 29 6.60 4.39 -1.61
CA THR A 29 6.11 4.40 -3.00
C THR A 29 5.76 3.01 -3.59
N LEU A 30 5.10 2.15 -2.81
CA LEU A 30 4.58 0.88 -3.29
C LEU A 30 3.44 1.13 -4.30
N ASN A 31 3.74 0.97 -5.58
CA ASN A 31 2.78 1.18 -6.66
C ASN A 31 2.21 -0.14 -7.18
N PHE A 32 0.90 -0.30 -7.05
CA PHE A 32 0.09 -1.33 -7.68
C PHE A 32 -0.56 -0.74 -8.93
N THR A 33 -0.03 -1.08 -10.09
CA THR A 33 -0.39 -0.44 -11.36
C THR A 33 -1.06 -1.42 -12.31
N GLY A 34 -2.25 -1.06 -12.81
CA GLY A 34 -2.91 -1.71 -13.93
C GLY A 34 -2.59 -1.06 -15.29
N PRO A 35 -3.36 -1.36 -16.35
CA PRO A 35 -4.59 -2.15 -16.33
C PRO A 35 -4.30 -3.64 -16.12
N CYS A 36 -5.17 -4.31 -15.36
CA CYS A 36 -5.14 -5.75 -15.19
C CYS A 36 -6.02 -6.43 -16.26
N HIS A 37 -5.71 -7.68 -16.59
CA HIS A 37 -6.51 -8.47 -17.54
C HIS A 37 -7.90 -8.75 -17.00
N SER A 38 -7.98 -9.18 -15.74
CA SER A 38 -9.25 -9.35 -15.03
C SER A 38 -9.80 -8.01 -14.54
N LYS A 39 -11.13 -7.91 -14.52
CA LYS A 39 -11.87 -6.82 -13.87
C LYS A 39 -12.26 -7.14 -12.42
N ASN A 40 -11.87 -8.30 -11.91
CA ASN A 40 -12.13 -8.71 -10.54
C ASN A 40 -10.78 -8.98 -9.85
N ILE A 41 -10.21 -7.92 -9.30
CA ILE A 41 -8.92 -7.96 -8.61
C ILE A 41 -9.20 -7.92 -7.11
N THR A 42 -8.94 -9.03 -6.42
CA THR A 42 -9.14 -9.09 -4.96
C THR A 42 -7.79 -9.14 -4.24
N ILE A 43 -7.62 -8.25 -3.26
CA ILE A 43 -6.51 -8.27 -2.31
C ILE A 43 -7.12 -8.51 -0.92
N LYS A 44 -6.78 -9.64 -0.32
CA LYS A 44 -7.27 -10.07 0.98
C LYS A 44 -6.20 -9.87 2.04
N ILE A 45 -6.47 -8.99 3.00
CA ILE A 45 -5.55 -8.65 4.08
C ILE A 45 -6.01 -9.34 5.36
N MET A 46 -5.29 -10.39 5.76
CA MET A 46 -5.52 -11.13 7.01
C MET A 46 -4.44 -10.84 8.06
N GLY A 47 -3.21 -10.56 7.62
CA GLY A 47 -2.10 -10.12 8.46
C GLY A 47 -1.98 -8.60 8.60
N THR A 48 -0.76 -8.13 8.85
CA THR A 48 -0.48 -6.70 9.01
C THR A 48 0.37 -6.16 7.85
N ILE A 49 -0.02 -5.02 7.30
CA ILE A 49 0.81 -4.22 6.39
C ILE A 49 1.33 -3.02 7.18
N LEU A 50 2.65 -2.81 7.18
CA LEU A 50 3.33 -1.72 7.89
C LEU A 50 3.88 -0.72 6.88
N ALA A 51 3.47 0.54 7.01
CA ALA A 51 4.08 1.65 6.26
C ALA A 51 5.54 1.86 6.66
N PRO A 52 6.36 2.51 5.83
CA PRO A 52 7.69 2.93 6.24
C PRO A 52 7.62 3.80 7.49
N GLU A 53 8.57 3.64 8.40
CA GLU A 53 8.77 4.66 9.42
C GLU A 53 9.25 5.96 8.77
N ARG A 54 9.09 7.08 9.47
CA ARG A 54 9.48 8.39 8.96
C ARG A 54 10.95 8.45 8.51
N ASN A 55 11.85 7.79 9.23
CA ASN A 55 13.27 7.76 8.89
C ASN A 55 13.55 6.98 7.60
N ASP A 56 12.68 6.03 7.25
CA ASP A 56 12.79 5.19 6.05
C ASP A 56 12.02 5.75 4.86
N TRP A 57 11.28 6.85 5.04
CA TRP A 57 10.36 7.40 4.05
C TRP A 57 11.06 8.03 2.82
N GLY A 58 12.35 8.37 2.96
CA GLY A 58 13.14 9.03 1.92
C GLY A 58 12.90 10.54 1.86
N LYS A 59 13.08 11.16 0.68
CA LYS A 59 12.95 12.62 0.51
C LYS A 59 11.56 13.10 0.97
N GLU A 60 11.55 14.16 1.77
CA GLU A 60 10.44 14.63 2.63
C GLU A 60 9.09 14.93 1.93
N CYS A 61 9.02 14.87 0.61
CA CYS A 61 7.82 15.18 -0.18
C CYS A 61 7.12 13.94 -0.80
N SER A 62 7.60 12.71 -0.57
CA SER A 62 6.85 11.54 -1.01
C SER A 62 5.60 11.41 -0.14
N ILE A 63 4.40 11.62 -0.67
CA ILE A 63 3.16 11.62 0.13
C ILE A 63 2.46 10.26 0.16
N LEU A 64 2.81 9.34 -0.75
CA LEU A 64 2.13 8.05 -0.91
C LEU A 64 3.08 6.89 -0.61
N TRP A 65 2.63 5.98 0.24
CA TRP A 65 3.36 4.74 0.54
C TRP A 65 2.73 3.51 -0.09
N ILE A 66 1.41 3.50 -0.26
CA ILE A 66 0.66 2.51 -1.05
C ILE A 66 -0.22 3.26 -2.03
N HIS A 67 -0.12 2.91 -3.31
CA HIS A 67 -0.88 3.53 -4.36
C HIS A 67 -1.44 2.49 -5.33
N PHE A 68 -2.76 2.46 -5.45
CA PHE A 68 -3.48 1.64 -6.44
C PHE A 68 -3.87 2.52 -7.62
N PHE A 69 -3.28 2.26 -8.79
CA PHE A 69 -3.45 3.10 -9.97
C PHE A 69 -3.97 2.31 -11.15
N ASN A 70 -5.02 2.82 -11.79
CA ASN A 70 -5.59 2.28 -13.03
C ASN A 70 -6.00 0.79 -12.93
N ILE A 71 -6.58 0.38 -11.79
CA ILE A 71 -7.09 -0.98 -11.56
C ILE A 71 -8.62 -0.92 -11.58
N SER A 72 -9.25 -1.67 -12.49
CA SER A 72 -10.70 -1.79 -12.55
C SER A 72 -11.21 -2.93 -11.65
N GLY A 73 -12.25 -2.66 -10.85
CA GLY A 73 -12.88 -3.64 -9.96
C GLY A 73 -11.94 -4.21 -8.89
N LEU A 74 -11.09 -3.34 -8.32
CA LEU A 74 -10.29 -3.65 -7.16
C LEU A 74 -11.18 -3.80 -5.92
N THR A 75 -11.06 -4.93 -5.23
CA THR A 75 -11.64 -5.18 -3.91
C THR A 75 -10.52 -5.37 -2.90
N LEU A 76 -10.55 -4.60 -1.83
CA LEU A 76 -9.76 -4.81 -0.63
C LEU A 76 -10.66 -5.35 0.47
N GLU A 77 -10.35 -6.54 0.98
CA GLU A 77 -11.14 -7.19 2.02
C GLU A 77 -10.25 -7.88 3.07
N GLY A 78 -10.85 -8.37 4.14
CA GLY A 78 -10.18 -9.15 5.18
C GLY A 78 -10.24 -8.49 6.56
N SER A 79 -9.77 -9.23 7.57
CA SER A 79 -9.82 -8.83 8.98
C SER A 79 -8.47 -8.36 9.53
N GLY A 80 -7.47 -8.22 8.67
CA GLY A 80 -6.13 -7.79 9.02
C GLY A 80 -6.00 -6.28 9.26
N VAL A 81 -4.76 -5.80 9.32
CA VAL A 81 -4.45 -4.43 9.72
C VAL A 81 -3.60 -3.74 8.65
N ILE A 82 -3.96 -2.51 8.30
CA ILE A 82 -3.10 -1.58 7.58
C ILE A 82 -2.62 -0.55 8.60
N ASN A 83 -1.36 -0.65 9.00
CA ASN A 83 -0.74 0.26 9.95
C ASN A 83 0.08 1.30 9.19
N GLY A 84 -0.37 2.56 9.24
CA GLY A 84 0.27 3.70 8.57
C GLY A 84 1.54 4.23 9.23
N ASN A 85 1.97 3.69 10.39
CA ASN A 85 3.13 4.18 11.16
C ASN A 85 3.14 5.72 11.34
N GLY A 86 1.97 6.28 11.64
CA GLY A 86 1.73 7.72 11.67
C GLY A 86 2.33 8.47 12.86
N GLU A 87 2.70 7.77 13.94
CA GLU A 87 3.16 8.39 15.20
C GLU A 87 4.33 9.35 14.99
N GLY A 88 5.32 8.97 14.18
CA GLY A 88 6.48 9.82 13.86
C GLY A 88 6.15 11.07 13.02
N TRP A 89 4.93 11.17 12.49
CA TRP A 89 4.45 12.28 11.66
C TRP A 89 3.51 13.23 12.41
N TRP A 90 2.81 12.78 13.45
CA TRP A 90 1.78 13.56 14.15
C TRP A 90 2.31 14.83 14.80
N ASP A 91 3.54 14.85 15.30
CA ASP A 91 4.16 16.05 15.89
C ASP A 91 4.62 17.07 14.82
N ARG A 92 4.46 16.75 13.53
CA ARG A 92 4.89 17.57 12.39
C ARG A 92 3.72 17.98 11.49
N VAL A 93 2.57 18.29 12.10
CA VAL A 93 1.32 18.71 11.42
C VAL A 93 1.53 19.90 10.46
N LYS A 94 2.53 20.74 10.74
CA LYS A 94 2.99 21.77 9.80
C LYS A 94 4.13 21.17 8.99
N GLY A 95 3.92 21.01 7.68
CA GLY A 95 4.99 20.65 6.75
C GLY A 95 6.24 21.49 7.06
N THR A 96 7.36 20.83 7.37
CA THR A 96 8.62 21.53 7.59
C THR A 96 9.22 21.85 6.23
N GLY A 97 9.31 23.13 5.85
CA GLY A 97 9.88 23.57 4.56
C GLY A 97 8.89 23.54 3.38
N ASP A 98 9.39 23.19 2.18
CA ASP A 98 8.68 23.22 0.89
C ASP A 98 7.63 22.09 0.69
N CYS A 99 7.53 21.13 1.61
CA CYS A 99 6.56 20.02 1.50
C CYS A 99 5.25 20.36 2.21
N SER A 100 4.27 20.86 1.45
CA SER A 100 2.97 21.30 1.99
C SER A 100 2.08 20.16 2.52
N ARG A 101 2.47 18.90 2.37
CA ARG A 101 1.67 17.72 2.74
C ARG A 101 2.54 16.66 3.42
N ILE A 102 2.02 16.14 4.51
CA ILE A 102 2.60 15.01 5.27
C ILE A 102 2.01 13.71 4.71
N PRO A 103 2.75 12.58 4.73
CA PRO A 103 2.20 11.32 4.27
C PRO A 103 1.14 10.81 5.25
N THR A 104 -0.07 10.60 4.74
CA THR A 104 -1.17 9.90 5.41
C THR A 104 -1.78 8.93 4.41
#